data_AF-A0A7C3R4S9-F1
#
_entry.id   AF-A0A7C3R4S9-F1
#
_cell.length_a   1.000
_cell.length_b   1.000
_cell.length_c   1.000
_cell.angle_alpha   90.00
_cell.angle_beta   90.00
_cell.angle_gamma   90.00
#
_symmetry.space_group_name_H-M   'P 1'
#
loop_
_entity.id
_entity.type
_entity.pdbx_description
1 polymer ?
#
loop_
_entity_poly.entity_id
_entity_poly.type
_entity_poly.pdbx_seq_one_letter_code
_entity_poly.pdbx_strand_id
1 'polypeptide(L)'
;MEPIIVSPPLRGKWNAITTPGDKVPSHNTHEWGMSYAYDFIRFKKKNGATVWHRKSHWKYLLAQVRLSDTFALGEPIYSPIDGIIREVESSIKERNPLHMISDIGLATQLSHIKNHKFLTFKSINKAHK
;
A
#
# COMPACT_ATOMS: atom_id res chain seq x y z
N MET A 1 13.53 17.65 17.68
CA MET A 1 12.92 16.35 18.02
C MET A 1 13.93 15.28 17.64
N GLU A 2 14.24 14.36 18.53
CA GLU A 2 15.21 13.30 18.22
C GLU A 2 14.53 12.15 17.46
N PRO A 3 15.21 11.51 16.49
CA PRO A 3 14.66 10.36 15.77
C PRO A 3 14.41 9.18 16.71
N ILE A 4 13.24 8.55 16.61
CA ILE A 4 12.92 7.31 17.32
C ILE A 4 13.20 6.14 16.37
N ILE A 5 14.04 5.21 16.80
CA ILE A 5 14.31 3.98 16.06
C ILE A 5 13.14 3.02 16.30
N VAL A 6 12.46 2.63 15.23
CA VAL A 6 11.33 1.69 15.28
C VAL A 6 11.67 0.41 14.53
N SER A 7 11.02 -0.69 14.93
CA SER A 7 11.10 -1.94 14.17
C SER A 7 10.30 -1.83 12.88
N PRO A 8 10.71 -2.50 11.79
CA PRO A 8 9.92 -2.54 10.56
C PRO A 8 8.52 -3.12 10.80
N PRO A 9 7.48 -2.70 10.07
CA PRO A 9 6.13 -3.24 10.24
C PRO A 9 5.94 -4.62 9.62
N LEU A 10 6.90 -5.10 8.83
CA LEU A 10 6.83 -6.39 8.15
C LEU A 10 7.96 -7.33 8.59
N ARG A 11 7.74 -8.64 8.43
CA ARG A 11 8.74 -9.68 8.72
C ARG A 11 9.08 -10.45 7.44
N GLY A 12 10.34 -10.84 7.29
CA GLY A 12 10.85 -11.52 6.10
C GLY A 12 11.36 -10.57 5.01
N LYS A 13 11.41 -11.07 3.77
CA LYS A 13 11.98 -10.34 2.62
C LYS A 13 10.90 -9.57 1.86
N TRP A 14 11.05 -8.25 1.83
CA TRP A 14 10.16 -7.31 1.17
C TRP A 14 10.96 -6.30 0.37
N ASN A 15 10.34 -5.76 -0.68
CA ASN A 15 10.87 -4.64 -1.43
C ASN A 15 10.02 -3.43 -1.09
N ALA A 16 10.66 -2.39 -0.57
CA ALA A 16 10.02 -1.11 -0.32
C ALA A 16 10.23 -0.21 -1.54
N ILE A 17 9.14 0.32 -2.09
CA ILE A 17 9.16 1.26 -3.21
C ILE A 17 8.48 2.54 -2.74
N THR A 18 8.97 3.70 -3.16
CA THR A 18 8.39 4.99 -2.81
C THR A 18 7.39 5.44 -3.89
N THR A 19 6.15 5.76 -3.49
CA THR A 19 5.11 6.27 -4.43
C THR A 19 4.21 7.34 -3.80
N PRO A 20 4.06 8.55 -4.40
CA PRO A 20 4.79 9.04 -5.57
C PRO A 20 6.22 9.42 -5.16
N GLY A 21 7.20 8.97 -5.96
CA GLY A 21 8.62 9.17 -5.66
C GLY A 21 9.17 10.55 -6.01
N ASP A 22 8.32 11.49 -6.44
CA ASP A 22 8.72 12.76 -7.04
C ASP A 22 8.55 13.98 -6.12
N LYS A 23 7.88 13.85 -4.98
CA LYS A 23 7.67 14.96 -4.03
C LYS A 23 7.60 14.53 -2.56
N VAL A 24 7.97 15.45 -1.69
CA VAL A 24 7.84 15.37 -0.23
C VAL A 24 7.12 16.63 0.26
N PRO A 25 6.06 16.53 1.09
CA PRO A 25 5.47 15.28 1.60
C PRO A 25 4.66 14.55 0.53
N SER A 26 4.75 13.22 0.49
CA SER A 26 4.13 12.37 -0.55
C SER A 26 2.61 12.58 -0.67
N HIS A 27 1.93 12.87 0.44
CA HIS A 27 0.48 13.12 0.51
C HIS A 27 0.10 14.59 0.73
N ASN A 28 1.01 15.53 0.43
CA ASN A 28 0.84 16.96 0.70
C ASN A 28 0.62 17.31 2.19
N THR A 29 0.93 16.40 3.12
CA THR A 29 0.85 16.62 4.56
C THR A 29 2.00 15.93 5.29
N HIS A 30 2.52 16.60 6.34
CA HIS A 30 3.51 16.03 7.24
C HIS A 30 2.89 15.32 8.46
N GLU A 31 1.56 15.42 8.60
CA GLU A 31 0.84 14.88 9.75
C GLU A 31 0.85 13.34 9.75
N TRP A 32 0.72 12.74 10.94
CA TRP A 32 0.53 11.29 11.14
C TRP A 32 1.59 10.38 10.51
N GLY A 33 2.80 10.89 10.26
CA GLY A 33 3.84 10.13 9.59
C GLY A 33 3.65 9.96 8.08
N MET A 34 2.70 10.70 7.47
CA MET A 34 2.40 10.63 6.03
C MET A 34 3.35 11.47 5.15
N SER A 35 4.44 11.97 5.73
CA SER A 35 5.49 12.72 5.01
C SER A 35 6.10 11.89 3.88
N TYR A 36 6.31 10.59 4.12
CA TYR A 36 6.86 9.65 3.15
C TYR A 36 5.90 8.47 2.98
N ALA A 37 5.65 8.06 1.75
CA ALA A 37 4.88 6.86 1.44
C ALA A 37 5.81 5.75 0.95
N TYR A 38 5.72 4.58 1.60
CA TYR A 38 6.39 3.36 1.20
C TYR A 38 5.36 2.29 0.87
N ASP A 39 5.43 1.76 -0.34
CA ASP A 39 4.70 0.58 -0.78
C ASP A 39 5.57 -0.66 -0.57
N PHE A 40 5.01 -1.72 0.04
CA PHE A 40 5.73 -2.97 0.26
C PHE A 40 5.25 -4.05 -0.71
N ILE A 41 6.19 -4.61 -1.46
CA ILE A 41 5.91 -5.69 -2.43
C ILE A 41 6.76 -6.92 -2.08
N ARG A 42 6.11 -8.09 -2.14
CA ARG A 42 6.78 -9.37 -1.92
C ARG A 42 7.01 -10.09 -3.24
N PHE A 43 8.28 -10.29 -3.56
CA PHE A 43 8.70 -11.06 -4.72
C PHE A 43 9.34 -12.38 -4.31
N LYS A 44 9.26 -13.39 -5.18
CA LYS A 44 10.00 -14.65 -5.09
C LYS A 44 10.71 -14.94 -6.40
N LYS A 45 11.84 -15.65 -6.34
CA LYS A 45 12.49 -16.20 -7.54
C LYS A 45 11.78 -17.48 -7.97
N LYS A 46 11.37 -17.56 -9.23
CA LYS A 46 10.80 -18.76 -9.87
C LYS A 46 11.38 -18.89 -11.27
N ASN A 47 12.05 -20.01 -11.55
CA ASN A 47 12.70 -20.27 -12.85
C ASN A 47 13.64 -19.13 -13.30
N GLY A 48 14.42 -18.57 -12.37
CA GLY A 48 15.33 -17.44 -12.65
C GLY A 48 14.66 -16.06 -12.70
N ALA A 49 13.32 -15.97 -12.77
CA ALA A 49 12.58 -14.72 -12.81
C ALA A 49 12.05 -14.28 -11.44
N THR A 50 11.97 -12.97 -11.22
CA THR A 50 11.37 -12.36 -10.03
C THR A 50 9.86 -12.20 -10.25
N VAL A 51 9.04 -12.91 -9.47
CA VAL A 51 7.58 -12.92 -9.60
C VAL A 51 6.89 -12.49 -8.30
N TRP A 52 5.75 -11.82 -8.39
CA TRP A 52 4.97 -11.31 -7.25
C TRP A 52 3.70 -12.12 -6.95
N HIS A 53 3.37 -13.09 -7.81
CA HIS A 53 2.25 -14.03 -7.65
C HIS A 53 2.64 -15.45 -8.07
N ARG A 54 1.83 -16.45 -7.68
CA ARG A 54 2.12 -17.88 -7.88
C ARG A 54 1.88 -18.38 -9.31
N LYS A 55 0.94 -17.76 -10.02
CA LYS A 55 0.48 -18.14 -11.38
C LYS A 55 1.47 -17.67 -12.47
N SER A 56 1.25 -18.11 -13.71
CA SER A 56 2.02 -17.64 -14.87
C SER A 56 1.58 -16.24 -15.33
N HIS A 57 2.46 -15.52 -16.04
CA HIS A 57 2.17 -14.17 -16.54
C HIS A 57 1.00 -14.14 -17.54
N TRP A 58 0.85 -15.17 -18.39
CA TRP A 58 -0.31 -15.29 -19.27
C TRP A 58 -1.65 -15.35 -18.52
N LYS A 59 -1.67 -15.97 -17.33
CA LYS A 59 -2.87 -15.97 -16.49
C LYS A 59 -3.18 -14.59 -15.93
N TYR A 60 -2.19 -13.73 -15.71
CA TYR A 60 -2.41 -12.35 -15.29
C TYR A 60 -3.01 -11.51 -16.42
N LEU A 61 -2.53 -11.71 -17.65
CA LEU A 61 -3.12 -11.08 -18.83
C LEU A 61 -4.58 -11.50 -19.03
N LEU A 62 -4.92 -12.77 -18.76
CA LEU A 62 -6.29 -13.31 -18.91
C LEU A 62 -7.20 -13.09 -17.68
N ALA A 63 -6.85 -12.22 -16.74
CA ALA A 63 -7.62 -11.97 -15.52
C ALA A 63 -7.86 -13.23 -14.64
N GLN A 64 -6.94 -14.20 -14.67
CA GLN A 64 -7.03 -15.46 -13.93
C GLN A 64 -6.15 -15.50 -12.67
N VAL A 65 -5.53 -14.40 -12.30
CA VAL A 65 -4.78 -14.27 -11.05
C VAL A 65 -5.71 -13.68 -10.00
N ARG A 66 -5.89 -14.36 -8.88
CA ARG A 66 -6.64 -13.83 -7.74
C ARG A 66 -5.71 -13.11 -6.79
N LEU A 67 -6.25 -12.23 -5.96
CA LEU A 67 -5.44 -11.58 -4.92
C LEU A 67 -4.79 -12.59 -3.97
N SER A 68 -5.48 -13.71 -3.71
CA SER A 68 -4.95 -14.84 -2.92
C SER A 68 -3.79 -15.60 -3.59
N ASP A 69 -3.54 -15.38 -4.87
CA ASP A 69 -2.36 -15.94 -5.55
C ASP A 69 -1.10 -15.09 -5.34
N THR A 70 -1.21 -13.88 -4.79
CA THR A 70 -0.07 -13.00 -4.49
C THR A 70 0.70 -13.50 -3.27
N PHE A 71 1.98 -13.11 -3.17
CA PHE A 71 2.79 -13.48 -2.01
C PHE A 71 2.62 -12.55 -0.81
N ALA A 72 2.08 -11.34 -1.04
CA ALA A 72 1.92 -10.34 0.01
C ALA A 72 0.60 -10.51 0.78
N LEU A 73 -0.47 -10.96 0.13
CA LEU A 73 -1.76 -11.08 0.79
C LEU A 73 -1.72 -12.10 1.94
N GLY A 74 -2.28 -11.70 3.08
CA GLY A 74 -2.39 -12.53 4.28
C GLY A 74 -1.15 -12.50 5.18
N GLU A 75 -0.10 -11.77 4.79
CA GLU A 75 1.04 -11.55 5.66
C GLU A 75 0.70 -10.51 6.73
N PRO A 76 1.09 -10.74 8.00
CA PRO A 76 0.79 -9.83 9.09
C PRO A 76 1.55 -8.52 8.97
N ILE A 77 0.88 -7.43 9.34
CA ILE A 77 1.46 -6.09 9.49
C ILE A 77 1.49 -5.78 10.98
N TYR A 78 2.68 -5.47 11.49
CA TYR A 78 2.93 -5.15 12.89
C TYR A 78 2.98 -3.64 13.09
N SER A 79 2.47 -3.18 14.22
CA SER A 79 2.64 -1.79 14.62
C SER A 79 4.14 -1.50 14.85
N PRO A 80 4.68 -0.38 14.35
CA PRO A 80 6.07 0.01 14.61
C PRO A 80 6.26 0.50 16.06
N ILE A 81 5.17 0.84 16.75
CA ILE A 81 5.15 1.39 18.10
C ILE A 81 4.03 0.76 18.94
N ASP A 82 4.17 0.81 20.25
CA ASP A 82 3.07 0.51 21.16
C ASP A 82 2.05 1.64 21.18
N GLY A 83 0.77 1.31 21.27
CA GLY A 83 -0.29 2.30 21.28
C GLY A 83 -1.69 1.72 21.25
N ILE A 84 -2.67 2.61 21.23
CA ILE A 84 -4.09 2.26 21.13
C ILE A 84 -4.56 2.64 19.73
N ILE A 85 -5.10 1.67 19.00
CA ILE A 85 -5.73 1.91 17.70
C ILE A 85 -6.95 2.81 17.93
N ARG A 86 -6.94 4.01 17.33
CA ARG A 86 -8.04 4.98 17.45
C ARG A 86 -9.09 4.79 16.37
N GLU A 87 -8.68 4.46 15.17
CA GLU A 87 -9.53 4.36 14.00
C GLU A 87 -8.99 3.30 13.04
N VAL A 88 -9.89 2.60 12.36
CA VAL A 88 -9.58 1.66 11.29
C VAL A 88 -10.46 2.00 10.10
N GLU A 89 -9.84 2.36 8.99
CA GLU A 89 -10.53 2.68 7.73
C GLU A 89 -10.39 1.51 6.75
N SER A 90 -11.51 1.04 6.20
CA SER A 90 -11.56 -0.12 5.29
C SER A 90 -12.52 0.11 4.11
N SER A 91 -12.57 1.34 3.61
CA SER A 91 -13.39 1.69 2.44
C SER A 91 -12.84 1.22 1.10
N ILE A 92 -11.56 0.85 1.02
CA ILE A 92 -10.93 0.44 -0.23
C ILE A 92 -11.24 -1.03 -0.51
N LYS A 93 -12.15 -1.27 -1.46
CA LYS A 93 -12.42 -2.62 -1.96
C LYS A 93 -11.23 -3.13 -2.76
N GLU A 94 -10.68 -4.25 -2.33
CA GLU A 94 -9.63 -4.94 -3.04
C GLU A 94 -10.11 -5.51 -4.37
N ARG A 95 -9.26 -5.41 -5.40
CA ARG A 95 -9.55 -5.95 -6.74
C ARG A 95 -9.29 -7.45 -6.79
N ASN A 96 -10.26 -8.20 -7.33
CA ASN A 96 -10.16 -9.64 -7.49
C ASN A 96 -11.16 -10.12 -8.56
N PRO A 97 -10.72 -10.65 -9.72
CA PRO A 97 -9.33 -11.01 -10.06
C PRO A 97 -8.46 -9.80 -10.43
N LEU A 98 -7.15 -10.01 -10.41
CA LEU A 98 -6.13 -9.09 -10.90
C LEU A 98 -6.04 -9.20 -12.42
N HIS A 99 -6.01 -8.06 -13.09
CA HIS A 99 -5.95 -7.99 -14.54
C HIS A 99 -5.04 -6.84 -15.00
N MET A 100 -4.10 -7.14 -15.89
CA MET A 100 -3.04 -6.21 -16.25
C MET A 100 -3.55 -4.86 -16.76
N ILE A 101 -4.55 -4.85 -17.66
CA ILE A 101 -5.04 -3.61 -18.26
C ILE A 101 -5.76 -2.75 -17.22
N SER A 102 -6.57 -3.36 -16.35
CA SER A 102 -7.24 -2.62 -15.27
C SER A 102 -6.24 -2.10 -14.25
N ASP A 103 -5.19 -2.87 -13.96
CA ASP A 103 -4.15 -2.47 -13.01
C ASP A 103 -3.31 -1.31 -13.54
N ILE A 104 -3.01 -1.29 -14.85
CA ILE A 104 -2.37 -0.15 -15.52
C ILE A 104 -3.30 1.08 -15.46
N GLY A 105 -4.58 0.93 -15.84
CA GLY A 105 -5.55 2.01 -15.79
C GLY A 105 -5.74 2.59 -14.38
N LEU A 106 -5.80 1.73 -13.36
CA LEU A 106 -5.85 2.13 -11.96
C LEU A 106 -4.57 2.83 -11.51
N ALA A 107 -3.39 2.35 -11.92
CA ALA A 107 -2.13 3.01 -11.59
C ALA A 107 -2.07 4.43 -12.17
N THR A 108 -2.55 4.62 -13.41
CA THR A 108 -2.66 5.95 -14.03
C THR A 108 -3.72 6.80 -13.33
N GLN A 109 -4.88 6.25 -12.99
CA GLN A 109 -5.92 6.98 -12.27
C GLN A 109 -5.45 7.40 -10.87
N LEU A 110 -4.79 6.52 -10.13
CA LEU A 110 -4.27 6.81 -8.79
C LEU A 110 -3.12 7.82 -8.83
N SER A 111 -2.29 7.81 -9.88
CA SER A 111 -1.28 8.86 -10.08
C SER A 111 -1.94 10.21 -10.36
N HIS A 112 -3.06 10.25 -11.11
CA HIS A 112 -3.79 11.48 -11.41
C HIS A 112 -4.69 11.98 -10.27
N ILE A 113 -5.37 11.10 -9.53
CA ILE A 113 -6.31 11.46 -8.44
C ILE A 113 -5.60 12.07 -7.23
N LYS A 114 -4.32 11.76 -7.01
CA LYS A 114 -3.52 12.35 -5.93
C LYS A 114 -3.21 13.85 -6.13
N ASN A 115 -3.67 14.47 -7.22
CA ASN A 115 -3.68 15.93 -7.35
C ASN A 115 -4.85 16.64 -6.66
N HIS A 116 -5.97 15.99 -6.25
CA HIS A 116 -7.07 16.79 -5.69
C HIS A 116 -8.07 16.21 -4.66
N LYS A 117 -8.07 14.93 -4.23
CA LYS A 117 -9.25 14.43 -3.47
C LYS A 117 -9.09 13.54 -2.23
N PHE A 118 -7.89 13.21 -1.74
CA PHE A 118 -7.79 12.42 -0.50
C PHE A 118 -7.73 13.22 0.80
N LEU A 119 -7.80 14.55 0.73
CA LEU A 119 -7.82 15.43 1.90
C LEU A 119 -9.18 16.10 2.06
N THR A 120 -10.16 15.34 2.51
CA THR A 120 -11.27 15.90 3.29
C THR A 120 -11.67 14.89 4.35
N PHE A 121 -10.77 14.66 5.31
CA PHE A 121 -11.21 14.13 6.60
C PHE A 121 -11.96 15.26 7.29
N LYS A 122 -13.28 15.11 7.39
CA LYS A 122 -14.15 16.01 8.13
C LYS A 122 -13.63 15.99 9.56
N SER A 123 -13.04 17.10 10.01
CA SER A 123 -12.69 17.34 11.41
C SER A 123 -13.84 16.82 12.28
N ILE A 124 -13.62 15.72 13.01
CA ILE A 124 -14.51 15.35 14.10
C ILE A 124 -14.12 16.26 15.27
N ASN A 125 -14.47 17.54 15.13
CA ASN A 125 -14.76 18.38 16.28
C ASN A 125 -16.08 17.84 16.85
N LYS A 126 -15.95 16.92 17.80
CA LYS A 126 -16.96 16.79 18.84
C LYS A 126 -16.28 17.00 20.18
N ALA A 127 -16.01 18.26 20.46
CA ALA A 127 -16.09 18.76 21.82
C ALA A 127 -17.45 18.34 22.37
N HIS A 128 -17.46 17.57 23.45
CA HIS A 128 -18.46 17.66 24.51
C HIS A 128 -17.91 16.92 25.75
N LYS A 129 -17.48 17.74 26.71
CA LYS A 129 -17.56 17.61 28.17
C LYS A 129 -17.22 16.27 28.82
#